data_AF-A0A2E5JLA1-F1
#
_entry.id   AF-A0A2E5JLA1-F1
#
_cell.length_a   1.000
_cell.length_b   1.000
_cell.length_c   1.000
_cell.angle_alpha   90.00
_cell.angle_beta   90.00
_cell.angle_gamma   90.00
#
_symmetry.space_group_name_H-M   'P 1'
#
loop_
_entity.id
_entity.type
_entity.pdbx_description
1 polymer ?
#
loop_
_entity_poly.entity_id
_entity_poly.type
_entity_poly.pdbx_seq_one_letter_code
_entity_poly.pdbx_strand_id
1 'polypeptide(L)'
;MKSLFSILFTLALFPLTACATLSDNMFDTLKKDERFTILTQAIELTDLSQTVSHNKLTLFAPTDAAFKKLPASTLNDLLANPEALKSVLLFHVVDGKVKSKKLVKKVGLVTLSDEFLAIESLDLLETDIKVSNGVIHALSSVLTPSAIPADPSTTEIVDIEKYMGLWFEIGRYANRFQDECGQTTANYSLRDDGKVDVLNTCKLKANPAELQQGKAIASIKNTETNAVLSVSFVPFFNRFGLFGGDYRILELGADYEWVMVGDAKREFFWILARTAELDETLYEDLKARARLLGYDSSKILKSPTWQD
;
A
#
# COMPACT_ATOMS: atom_id res chain seq x y z
N MET A 1 -76.89 -34.87 -38.83
CA MET A 1 -75.43 -35.03 -38.98
C MET A 1 -74.77 -33.72 -38.54
N LYS A 2 -73.67 -33.83 -37.81
CA LYS A 2 -73.19 -32.90 -36.77
C LYS A 2 -72.76 -31.53 -37.32
N SER A 3 -73.19 -30.46 -36.64
CA SER A 3 -72.76 -29.07 -36.85
C SER A 3 -71.35 -28.87 -36.29
N LEU A 4 -70.46 -28.26 -37.09
CA LEU A 4 -69.10 -27.88 -36.73
C LEU A 4 -69.11 -26.53 -35.98
N PHE A 5 -68.67 -26.53 -34.72
CA PHE A 5 -68.24 -25.32 -34.02
C PHE A 5 -66.73 -25.17 -34.23
N SER A 6 -66.31 -24.14 -34.95
CA SER A 6 -64.91 -23.69 -35.02
C SER A 6 -64.75 -22.54 -34.04
N ILE A 7 -64.02 -22.76 -32.95
CA ILE A 7 -63.62 -21.72 -31.98
C ILE A 7 -62.21 -21.28 -32.38
N LEU A 8 -62.07 -20.09 -32.97
CA LEU A 8 -60.79 -19.43 -33.12
C LEU A 8 -60.35 -18.88 -31.75
N PHE A 9 -59.24 -19.40 -31.22
CA PHE A 9 -58.55 -18.85 -30.06
C PHE A 9 -57.47 -17.90 -30.57
N THR A 10 -57.72 -16.60 -30.58
CA THR A 10 -56.70 -15.58 -30.86
C THR A 10 -55.79 -15.45 -29.64
N LEU A 11 -54.60 -16.04 -29.74
CA LEU A 11 -53.52 -15.87 -28.75
C LEU A 11 -52.97 -14.44 -28.89
N ALA A 12 -53.38 -13.53 -28.01
CA ALA A 12 -52.76 -12.21 -27.91
C ALA A 12 -51.37 -12.37 -27.28
N LEU A 13 -50.32 -12.33 -28.12
CA LEU A 13 -48.95 -12.16 -27.66
C LEU A 13 -48.80 -10.73 -27.12
N PHE A 14 -48.90 -10.55 -25.81
CA PHE A 14 -48.36 -9.36 -25.16
C PHE A 14 -46.83 -9.50 -25.12
N PRO A 15 -46.07 -8.50 -25.59
CA PRO A 15 -44.63 -8.51 -25.37
C PRO A 15 -44.40 -8.39 -23.85
N LEU A 16 -43.75 -9.40 -23.27
CA LEU A 16 -43.17 -9.31 -21.94
C LEU A 16 -42.04 -8.29 -22.02
N THR A 17 -42.34 -7.02 -21.78
CA THR A 17 -41.31 -6.00 -21.62
C THR A 17 -40.57 -6.32 -20.32
N ALA A 18 -39.46 -7.06 -20.42
CA ALA A 18 -38.52 -7.22 -19.32
C ALA A 18 -37.97 -5.83 -18.97
N CYS A 19 -38.56 -5.21 -17.95
CA CYS A 19 -38.05 -3.98 -17.38
C CYS A 19 -36.74 -4.34 -16.67
N ALA A 20 -35.61 -4.16 -17.36
CA ALA A 20 -34.32 -4.20 -16.70
C ALA A 20 -34.31 -3.07 -15.66
N THR A 21 -34.40 -3.41 -14.38
CA THR A 21 -34.23 -2.45 -13.29
C THR A 21 -32.84 -1.84 -13.45
N LEU A 22 -32.76 -0.56 -13.81
CA LEU A 22 -31.49 0.16 -13.87
C LEU A 22 -30.91 0.11 -12.44
N SER A 23 -29.75 -0.52 -12.26
CA SER A 23 -29.06 -0.47 -10.98
C SER A 23 -28.74 0.99 -10.67
N ASP A 24 -29.12 1.46 -9.49
CA ASP A 24 -28.78 2.81 -9.04
C ASP A 24 -27.26 3.00 -9.05
N ASN A 25 -26.83 4.26 -9.24
CA ASN A 25 -25.42 4.62 -9.01
C ASN A 25 -25.12 4.66 -7.51
N MET A 26 -23.84 4.80 -7.19
CA MET A 26 -23.34 4.80 -5.81
C MET A 26 -24.06 5.83 -4.93
N PHE A 27 -24.17 7.08 -5.38
CA PHE A 27 -24.74 8.14 -4.57
C PHE A 27 -26.24 7.99 -4.38
N ASP A 28 -26.97 7.58 -5.42
CA ASP A 28 -28.40 7.29 -5.33
C ASP A 28 -28.69 6.07 -4.43
N THR A 29 -27.80 5.08 -4.43
CA THR A 29 -27.89 3.93 -3.51
C THR A 29 -27.70 4.37 -2.06
N LEU A 30 -26.68 5.19 -1.77
CA LEU A 30 -26.43 5.70 -0.42
C LEU A 30 -27.61 6.53 0.12
N LYS A 31 -28.21 7.40 -0.71
CA LYS A 31 -29.36 8.22 -0.32
C LYS A 31 -30.61 7.41 0.04
N LYS A 32 -30.75 6.20 -0.48
CA LYS A 32 -31.89 5.30 -0.19
C LYS A 32 -31.69 4.46 1.07
N ASP A 33 -30.47 4.43 1.61
CA ASP A 33 -30.11 3.61 2.76
C ASP A 33 -29.92 4.50 4.00
N GLU A 34 -30.80 4.34 4.98
CA GLU A 34 -30.84 5.13 6.22
C GLU A 34 -29.57 4.99 7.07
N ARG A 35 -28.69 4.04 6.76
CA ARG A 35 -27.40 3.88 7.46
C ARG A 35 -26.35 4.91 7.03
N PHE A 36 -26.56 5.66 5.94
CA PHE A 36 -25.54 6.55 5.36
C PHE A 36 -25.97 8.03 5.29
N THR A 37 -26.93 8.47 6.11
CA THR A 37 -27.49 9.83 6.01
C THR A 37 -26.46 10.93 6.29
N ILE A 38 -25.52 10.70 7.22
CA ILE A 38 -24.44 11.65 7.55
C ILE A 38 -23.43 11.69 6.39
N LEU A 39 -23.10 10.53 5.83
CA LEU A 39 -22.17 10.43 4.70
C LEU A 39 -22.72 11.15 3.46
N THR A 40 -23.99 10.99 3.13
CA THR A 40 -24.58 11.65 1.96
C THR A 40 -24.60 13.16 2.11
N GLN A 41 -24.94 13.67 3.32
CA GLN A 41 -24.86 15.11 3.61
C GLN A 41 -23.43 15.63 3.46
N ALA A 42 -22.44 14.90 3.98
CA ALA A 42 -21.03 15.28 3.86
C ALA A 42 -20.55 15.31 2.40
N ILE A 43 -20.97 14.36 1.57
CA ILE A 43 -20.67 14.33 0.13
C ILE A 43 -21.26 15.55 -0.59
N GLU A 44 -22.49 15.93 -0.26
CA GLU A 44 -23.14 17.12 -0.82
C GLU A 44 -22.45 18.42 -0.39
N LEU A 45 -22.11 18.54 0.90
CA LEU A 45 -21.42 19.70 1.46
C LEU A 45 -20.01 19.93 0.86
N THR A 46 -19.40 18.90 0.27
CA THR A 46 -18.03 18.95 -0.28
C THR A 46 -17.99 18.89 -1.82
N ASP A 47 -19.15 18.99 -2.47
CA ASP A 47 -19.32 18.90 -3.93
C ASP A 47 -18.79 17.60 -4.56
N LEU A 48 -18.72 16.50 -3.78
CA LEU A 48 -18.21 15.22 -4.26
C LEU A 48 -19.26 14.34 -4.95
N SER A 49 -20.54 14.76 -4.96
CA SER A 49 -21.65 13.98 -5.52
C SER A 49 -21.40 13.54 -6.97
N GLN A 50 -20.81 14.42 -7.79
CA GLN A 50 -20.46 14.11 -9.18
C GLN A 50 -19.34 13.06 -9.28
N THR A 51 -18.31 13.20 -8.44
CA THR A 51 -17.18 12.27 -8.36
C THR A 51 -17.65 10.85 -8.04
N VAL A 52 -18.51 10.70 -7.03
CA VAL A 52 -19.00 9.38 -6.60
C VAL A 52 -20.08 8.81 -7.53
N SER A 53 -20.74 9.62 -8.36
CA SER A 53 -21.81 9.14 -9.26
C SER A 53 -21.31 8.66 -10.62
N HIS A 54 -20.22 9.23 -11.14
CA HIS A 54 -19.79 9.00 -12.53
C HIS A 54 -18.59 8.06 -12.68
N ASN A 55 -17.67 8.08 -11.71
CA ASN A 55 -16.45 7.31 -11.82
C ASN A 55 -16.66 5.85 -11.42
N LYS A 56 -15.81 4.97 -11.96
CA LYS A 56 -15.79 3.56 -11.57
C LYS A 56 -15.04 3.40 -10.26
N LEU A 57 -15.74 3.48 -9.13
CA LEU A 57 -15.09 3.60 -7.81
C LEU A 57 -15.39 2.43 -6.87
N THR A 58 -14.54 2.33 -5.86
CA THR A 58 -14.82 1.61 -4.62
C THR A 58 -14.94 2.63 -3.51
N LEU A 59 -16.08 2.63 -2.82
CA LEU A 59 -16.30 3.49 -1.65
C LEU A 59 -16.33 2.64 -0.40
N PHE A 60 -15.49 2.98 0.56
CA PHE A 60 -15.58 2.49 1.93
C PHE A 60 -16.52 3.43 2.70
N ALA A 61 -17.79 3.08 2.81
CA ALA A 61 -18.83 3.97 3.31
C ALA A 61 -18.97 3.84 4.84
N PRO A 62 -18.55 4.83 5.65
CA PRO A 62 -18.84 4.85 7.07
C PRO A 62 -20.35 5.00 7.29
N THR A 63 -20.89 4.13 8.15
CA THR A 63 -22.30 4.24 8.58
C THR A 63 -22.49 5.39 9.56
N ASP A 64 -23.74 5.82 9.77
CA ASP A 64 -24.08 6.82 10.78
C ASP A 64 -23.66 6.39 12.19
N ALA A 65 -23.67 5.08 12.46
CA ALA A 65 -23.14 4.51 13.69
C ALA A 65 -21.62 4.70 13.81
N ALA A 66 -20.87 4.64 12.70
CA ALA A 66 -19.45 4.93 12.67
C ALA A 66 -19.16 6.40 13.00
N PHE A 67 -19.90 7.34 12.39
CA PHE A 67 -19.77 8.76 12.71
C PHE A 67 -20.11 9.06 14.18
N LYS A 68 -21.12 8.39 14.75
CA LYS A 68 -21.50 8.54 16.17
C LYS A 68 -20.44 8.02 17.15
N LYS A 69 -19.52 7.14 16.72
CA LYS A 69 -18.38 6.70 17.55
C LYS A 69 -17.29 7.76 17.65
N LEU A 70 -17.25 8.74 16.75
CA LEU A 70 -16.28 9.82 16.84
C LEU A 70 -16.57 10.69 18.07
N PRO A 71 -15.53 11.22 18.75
CA PRO A 71 -15.72 12.27 19.73
C PRO A 71 -16.49 13.44 19.12
N ALA A 72 -17.46 13.99 19.86
CA ALA A 72 -18.30 15.07 19.35
C ALA A 72 -17.49 16.30 18.89
N SER A 73 -16.36 16.58 19.57
CA SER A 73 -15.43 17.62 19.14
C SER A 73 -14.85 17.34 17.74
N THR A 74 -14.37 16.12 17.50
CA THR A 74 -13.79 15.71 16.22
C THR A 74 -14.80 15.80 15.08
N LEU A 75 -16.04 15.35 15.30
CA LEU A 75 -17.09 15.45 14.28
C LEU A 75 -17.41 16.91 13.95
N ASN A 76 -17.53 17.76 14.97
CA ASN A 76 -17.82 19.18 14.78
C ASN A 76 -16.68 19.91 14.06
N ASP A 77 -15.43 19.63 14.43
CA ASP A 77 -14.25 20.22 13.79
C ASP A 77 -14.17 19.82 12.31
N LEU A 78 -14.49 18.56 12.00
CA LEU A 78 -14.50 18.05 10.63
C LEU A 78 -15.62 18.71 9.81
N LEU A 79 -16.84 18.81 10.35
CA LEU A 79 -17.97 19.44 9.66
C LEU A 79 -17.82 20.95 9.50
N ALA A 80 -17.09 21.61 10.40
CA ALA A 80 -16.78 23.04 10.30
C ALA A 80 -15.68 23.37 9.28
N ASN A 81 -14.95 22.36 8.78
CA ASN A 81 -13.87 22.52 7.82
C ASN A 81 -14.11 21.70 6.54
N PRO A 82 -14.74 22.30 5.51
CA PRO A 82 -15.08 21.61 4.26
C PRO A 82 -13.88 20.99 3.54
N GLU A 83 -12.70 21.61 3.58
CA GLU A 83 -11.50 21.07 2.93
C GLU A 83 -10.96 19.83 3.66
N ALA A 84 -10.95 19.86 4.99
CA ALA A 84 -10.59 18.69 5.79
C ALA A 84 -11.61 17.56 5.60
N LEU A 85 -12.91 17.88 5.61
CA LEU A 85 -13.98 16.92 5.34
C LEU A 85 -13.83 16.30 3.95
N LYS A 86 -13.58 17.11 2.92
CA LYS A 86 -13.35 16.62 1.56
C LYS A 86 -12.17 15.67 1.48
N SER A 87 -11.07 15.99 2.18
CA SER A 87 -9.87 15.14 2.22
C SER A 87 -10.15 13.79 2.89
N VAL A 88 -10.88 13.81 4.01
CA VAL A 88 -11.34 12.58 4.69
C VAL A 88 -12.28 11.78 3.79
N LEU A 89 -13.22 12.41 3.08
CA LEU A 89 -14.11 11.70 2.15
C LEU A 89 -13.35 11.09 0.98
N LEU A 90 -12.38 11.79 0.41
CA LEU A 90 -11.52 11.25 -0.65
C LEU A 90 -10.65 10.08 -0.17
N PHE A 91 -10.25 10.07 1.10
CA PHE A 91 -9.56 8.93 1.72
C PHE A 91 -10.42 7.66 1.79
N HIS A 92 -11.74 7.79 1.78
CA HIS A 92 -12.66 6.64 1.72
C HIS A 92 -12.90 6.12 0.30
N VAL A 93 -12.36 6.78 -0.73
CA VAL A 93 -12.62 6.47 -2.13
C VAL A 93 -11.37 5.93 -2.80
N VAL A 94 -11.51 4.84 -3.52
CA VAL A 94 -10.44 4.24 -4.32
C VAL A 94 -10.90 4.13 -5.77
N ASP A 95 -10.00 4.44 -6.70
CA ASP A 95 -10.29 4.27 -8.13
C ASP A 95 -10.37 2.79 -8.52
N GLY A 96 -11.30 2.47 -9.40
CA GLY A 96 -11.60 1.11 -9.84
C GLY A 96 -12.55 0.33 -8.93
N LYS A 97 -12.92 -0.88 -9.39
CA LYS A 97 -13.81 -1.81 -8.65
C LYS A 97 -13.00 -2.86 -7.91
N VAL A 98 -12.88 -2.71 -6.58
CA VAL A 98 -12.16 -3.62 -5.68
C VAL A 98 -13.18 -4.34 -4.80
N LYS A 99 -13.38 -5.63 -5.09
CA LYS A 99 -14.28 -6.51 -4.31
C LYS A 99 -13.55 -7.10 -3.09
N SER A 100 -14.31 -7.59 -2.11
CA SER A 100 -13.80 -8.26 -0.90
C SER A 100 -12.72 -9.30 -1.19
N LYS A 101 -12.96 -10.18 -2.19
CA LYS A 101 -12.00 -11.21 -2.64
C LYS A 101 -10.66 -10.67 -3.14
N LYS A 102 -10.62 -9.42 -3.61
CA LYS A 102 -9.38 -8.73 -3.99
C LYS A 102 -8.79 -7.94 -2.83
N LEU A 103 -9.62 -7.39 -1.94
CA LEU A 103 -9.16 -6.68 -0.73
C LEU A 103 -8.29 -7.60 0.13
N VAL A 104 -8.75 -8.82 0.41
CA VAL A 104 -8.00 -9.78 1.26
C VAL A 104 -6.67 -10.27 0.67
N LYS A 105 -6.34 -9.86 -0.55
CA LYS A 105 -5.06 -10.18 -1.24
C LYS A 105 -4.14 -8.97 -1.34
N LYS A 106 -4.49 -7.87 -0.68
CA LYS A 106 -3.78 -6.60 -0.72
C LYS A 106 -3.52 -6.14 0.69
N VAL A 107 -2.38 -5.49 0.88
CA VAL A 107 -2.05 -4.88 2.18
C VAL A 107 -2.65 -3.49 2.30
N GLY A 108 -2.82 -2.80 1.17
CA GLY A 108 -3.52 -1.53 1.14
C GLY A 108 -3.85 -1.06 -0.26
N LEU A 109 -4.43 0.13 -0.33
CA LEU A 109 -4.89 0.80 -1.54
C LEU A 109 -4.45 2.26 -1.51
N VAL A 110 -4.19 2.83 -2.69
CA VAL A 110 -4.05 4.28 -2.82
C VAL A 110 -5.45 4.85 -3.03
N THR A 111 -5.80 5.84 -2.22
CA THR A 111 -7.11 6.49 -2.22
C THR A 111 -7.11 7.71 -3.16
N LEU A 112 -8.26 8.32 -3.38
CA LEU A 112 -8.36 9.55 -4.19
C LEU A 112 -7.81 10.80 -3.46
N SER A 113 -7.45 10.68 -2.18
CA SER A 113 -6.66 11.72 -1.50
C SER A 113 -5.15 11.51 -1.65
N ASP A 114 -4.72 10.60 -2.53
CA ASP A 114 -3.33 10.16 -2.74
C ASP A 114 -2.66 9.53 -1.51
N GLU A 115 -3.43 9.32 -0.44
CA GLU A 115 -2.97 8.68 0.80
C GLU A 115 -3.18 7.17 0.74
N PHE A 116 -2.36 6.43 1.48
CA PHE A 116 -2.40 4.99 1.52
C PHE A 116 -3.33 4.48 2.63
N LEU A 117 -4.30 3.65 2.23
CA LEU A 117 -5.27 3.00 3.10
C LEU A 117 -4.87 1.54 3.35
N ALA A 118 -4.49 1.21 4.58
CA ALA A 118 -4.24 -0.16 5.00
C ALA A 118 -5.54 -0.98 4.98
N ILE A 119 -5.53 -2.20 4.44
CA ILE A 119 -6.72 -3.06 4.45
C ILE A 119 -7.06 -3.55 5.87
N GLU A 120 -6.04 -3.74 6.72
CA GLU A 120 -6.22 -4.21 8.10
C GLU A 120 -6.95 -3.21 9.02
N SER A 121 -6.96 -1.91 8.67
CA SER A 121 -7.69 -0.90 9.43
C SER A 121 -9.18 -0.83 9.08
N LEU A 122 -9.64 -1.66 8.13
CA LEU A 122 -11.02 -1.66 7.66
C LEU A 122 -11.93 -2.52 8.56
N ASP A 123 -12.74 -1.87 9.38
CA ASP A 123 -13.82 -2.54 10.12
C ASP A 123 -15.06 -2.74 9.23
N LEU A 124 -14.99 -3.70 8.31
CA LEU A 124 -16.04 -4.00 7.33
C LEU A 124 -17.29 -4.60 8.00
N LEU A 125 -18.44 -3.94 7.83
CA LEU A 125 -19.76 -4.44 8.27
C LEU A 125 -20.48 -5.22 7.18
N GLU A 126 -20.42 -4.71 5.95
CA GLU A 126 -21.05 -5.30 4.78
C GLU A 126 -20.14 -5.04 3.59
N THR A 127 -19.96 -6.05 2.73
CA THR A 127 -19.03 -5.96 1.59
C THR A 127 -19.74 -6.23 0.29
N ASP A 128 -19.14 -5.75 -0.81
CA ASP A 128 -19.58 -6.03 -2.17
C ASP A 128 -21.01 -5.56 -2.51
N ILE A 129 -21.49 -4.47 -1.87
CA ILE A 129 -22.76 -3.82 -2.22
C ILE A 129 -22.63 -3.31 -3.66
N LYS A 130 -23.45 -3.87 -4.56
CA LYS A 130 -23.34 -3.63 -6.00
C LYS A 130 -24.06 -2.35 -6.39
N VAL A 131 -23.35 -1.48 -7.11
CA VAL A 131 -23.90 -0.27 -7.73
C VAL A 131 -23.44 -0.18 -9.18
N SER A 132 -24.16 0.54 -10.03
CA SER A 132 -23.89 0.55 -11.47
C SER A 132 -22.46 1.03 -11.80
N ASN A 133 -22.00 2.06 -11.10
CA ASN A 133 -20.68 2.65 -11.27
C ASN A 133 -19.62 2.15 -10.27
N GLY A 134 -19.83 1.07 -9.51
CA GLY A 134 -18.85 0.76 -8.47
C GLY A 134 -19.15 -0.42 -7.56
N VAL A 135 -18.52 -0.38 -6.39
CA VAL A 135 -18.80 -1.24 -5.23
C VAL A 135 -18.76 -0.36 -3.98
N ILE A 136 -19.67 -0.61 -3.05
CA ILE A 136 -19.64 -0.02 -1.70
C ILE A 136 -19.27 -1.13 -0.71
N HIS A 137 -18.39 -0.81 0.25
CA HIS A 137 -18.16 -1.60 1.45
C HIS A 137 -18.54 -0.75 2.66
N ALA A 138 -19.52 -1.18 3.45
CA ALA A 138 -19.96 -0.46 4.63
C ALA A 138 -18.97 -0.64 5.79
N LEU A 139 -18.66 0.45 6.50
CA LEU A 139 -17.71 0.46 7.62
C LEU A 139 -18.37 0.77 8.95
N SER A 140 -17.77 0.20 10.01
CA SER A 140 -18.11 0.47 11.41
C SER A 140 -17.31 1.63 12.02
N SER A 141 -16.34 2.16 11.29
CA SER A 141 -15.45 3.25 11.68
C SER A 141 -15.32 4.27 10.54
N VAL A 142 -15.00 5.52 10.89
CA VAL A 142 -14.64 6.56 9.92
C VAL A 142 -13.12 6.49 9.73
N LEU A 143 -12.69 6.31 8.49
CA LEU A 143 -11.28 6.28 8.13
C LEU A 143 -10.72 7.70 8.18
N THR A 144 -9.61 7.87 8.87
CA THR A 144 -8.79 9.07 8.79
C THR A 144 -7.42 8.67 8.27
N PRO A 145 -6.77 9.48 7.42
CA PRO A 145 -5.37 9.26 7.10
C PRO A 145 -4.59 9.12 8.41
N SER A 146 -3.93 7.99 8.59
CA SER A 146 -3.04 7.84 9.74
C SER A 146 -1.89 8.82 9.53
N ALA A 147 -1.55 9.59 10.57
CA ALA A 147 -0.38 10.44 10.49
C ALA A 147 0.82 9.56 10.17
N ILE A 148 1.56 9.89 9.11
CA ILE A 148 2.85 9.27 8.83
C ILE A 148 3.66 9.37 10.12
N PRO A 149 4.12 8.24 10.70
CA PRO A 149 4.81 8.28 11.97
C PRO A 149 6.06 9.14 11.83
N ALA A 150 6.38 9.97 12.83
CA ALA A 150 7.55 10.85 12.73
C ALA A 150 8.83 10.06 12.45
N ASP A 151 8.96 8.90 13.08
CA ASP A 151 10.03 7.92 12.88
C ASP A 151 9.45 6.64 12.26
N PRO A 152 9.97 6.11 11.14
CA PRO A 152 9.48 4.85 10.58
C PRO A 152 9.71 3.70 11.58
N SER A 153 8.65 2.93 11.83
CA SER A 153 8.74 1.73 12.66
C SER A 153 9.66 0.69 12.04
N THR A 154 10.30 -0.10 12.89
CA THR A 154 11.12 -1.26 12.51
C THR A 154 10.41 -2.55 12.85
N THR A 155 10.91 -3.67 12.31
CA THR A 155 10.49 -5.00 12.75
C THR A 155 10.75 -5.18 14.26
N GLU A 156 9.91 -5.97 14.93
CA GLU A 156 9.93 -6.11 16.39
C GLU A 156 11.23 -6.76 16.90
N ILE A 157 11.70 -7.81 16.22
CA ILE A 157 12.95 -8.49 16.58
C ILE A 157 13.60 -9.11 15.34
N VAL A 158 14.92 -8.97 15.26
CA VAL A 158 15.77 -9.59 14.24
C VAL A 158 16.66 -10.62 14.90
N ASP A 159 16.51 -11.86 14.47
CA ASP A 159 17.50 -12.92 14.66
C ASP A 159 18.70 -12.59 13.75
N ILE A 160 19.75 -12.06 14.38
CA ILE A 160 20.90 -11.54 13.65
C ILE A 160 21.62 -12.63 12.87
N GLU A 161 21.65 -13.87 13.37
CA GLU A 161 22.31 -14.99 12.71
C GLU A 161 21.58 -15.36 11.42
N LYS A 162 20.24 -15.40 11.46
CA LYS A 162 19.41 -15.64 10.27
C LYS A 162 19.49 -14.51 9.25
N TYR A 163 19.81 -13.29 9.67
CA TYR A 163 19.97 -12.15 8.76
C TYR A 163 21.27 -12.21 7.94
N MET A 164 22.26 -12.97 8.39
CA MET A 164 23.58 -13.05 7.74
C MET A 164 23.51 -13.68 6.34
N GLY A 165 24.61 -13.59 5.60
CA GLY A 165 24.75 -14.12 4.25
C GLY A 165 24.33 -13.13 3.17
N LEU A 166 24.09 -13.68 1.97
CA LEU A 166 23.88 -12.91 0.74
C LEU A 166 22.43 -12.40 0.64
N TRP A 167 22.31 -11.16 0.18
CA TRP A 167 21.07 -10.52 -0.24
C TRP A 167 21.27 -9.84 -1.59
N PHE A 168 20.28 -9.98 -2.46
CA PHE A 168 20.20 -9.32 -3.76
C PHE A 168 19.40 -8.03 -3.63
N GLU A 169 19.87 -6.95 -4.24
CA GLU A 169 19.12 -5.71 -4.32
C GLU A 169 18.02 -5.84 -5.38
N ILE A 170 16.76 -5.73 -4.95
CA ILE A 170 15.58 -5.84 -5.82
C ILE A 170 15.04 -4.45 -6.19
N GLY A 171 15.12 -3.50 -5.27
CA GLY A 171 14.78 -2.12 -5.55
C GLY A 171 15.41 -1.16 -4.55
N ARG A 172 15.51 0.11 -4.92
CA ARG A 172 16.12 1.15 -4.08
C ARG A 172 15.66 2.55 -4.43
N TYR A 173 15.90 3.49 -3.53
CA TYR A 173 15.97 4.89 -3.91
C TYR A 173 17.25 5.21 -4.68
N ALA A 174 17.15 6.17 -5.60
CA ALA A 174 18.31 6.73 -6.28
C ALA A 174 19.29 7.30 -5.24
N ASN A 175 20.56 6.93 -5.37
CA ASN A 175 21.63 7.38 -4.50
C ASN A 175 22.92 7.51 -5.31
N ARG A 176 23.72 8.54 -4.99
CA ARG A 176 24.90 8.92 -5.79
C ARG A 176 26.01 7.87 -5.77
N PHE A 177 26.09 7.05 -4.72
CA PHE A 177 27.15 6.05 -4.56
C PHE A 177 26.90 4.78 -5.37
N GLN A 178 25.70 4.57 -5.95
CA GLN A 178 25.39 3.47 -6.86
C GLN A 178 25.00 3.96 -8.27
N ASP A 179 25.41 5.17 -8.68
CA ASP A 179 25.04 5.71 -10.00
C ASP A 179 25.59 4.86 -11.15
N GLU A 180 26.78 4.26 -10.96
CA GLU A 180 27.45 3.40 -11.96
C GLU A 180 27.10 1.91 -11.80
N CYS A 181 26.46 1.53 -10.68
CA CYS A 181 26.11 0.14 -10.36
C CYS A 181 24.83 -0.32 -11.06
N GLY A 182 24.91 -1.46 -11.75
CA GLY A 182 23.77 -2.20 -12.29
C GLY A 182 23.24 -3.19 -11.25
N GLN A 183 23.49 -4.49 -11.47
CA GLN A 183 23.13 -5.55 -10.53
C GLN A 183 23.94 -5.40 -9.24
N THR A 184 23.30 -5.44 -8.07
CA THR A 184 23.96 -5.21 -6.77
C THR A 184 23.55 -6.28 -5.75
N THR A 185 24.52 -6.69 -4.92
CA THR A 185 24.33 -7.58 -3.77
C THR A 185 24.97 -7.00 -2.52
N ALA A 186 24.47 -7.42 -1.36
CA ALA A 186 25.07 -7.17 -0.05
C ALA A 186 25.26 -8.51 0.67
N ASN A 187 26.48 -8.78 1.15
CA ASN A 187 26.76 -9.97 1.95
C ASN A 187 27.13 -9.55 3.38
N TYR A 188 26.43 -10.10 4.36
CA TYR A 188 26.58 -9.77 5.78
C TYR A 188 27.28 -10.92 6.51
N SER A 189 28.25 -10.60 7.38
CA SER A 189 28.96 -11.58 8.20
C SER A 189 29.10 -11.10 9.64
N LEU A 190 28.62 -11.90 10.59
CA LEU A 190 28.69 -11.60 12.02
C LEU A 190 30.12 -11.80 12.52
N ARG A 191 30.60 -10.87 13.33
CA ARG A 191 31.93 -10.87 13.94
C ARG A 191 31.85 -11.28 15.41
N ASP A 192 32.97 -11.76 15.95
CA ASP A 192 33.09 -12.10 17.37
C ASP A 192 32.85 -10.90 18.31
N ASP A 193 33.07 -9.67 17.83
CA ASP A 193 32.80 -8.44 18.59
C ASP A 193 31.33 -7.95 18.50
N GLY A 194 30.44 -8.78 17.93
CA GLY A 194 29.01 -8.48 17.79
C GLY A 194 28.66 -7.48 16.69
N LYS A 195 29.65 -7.02 15.92
CA LYS A 195 29.44 -6.18 14.72
C LYS A 195 29.22 -7.04 13.49
N VAL A 196 28.76 -6.41 12.42
CA VAL A 196 28.51 -7.07 11.13
C VAL A 196 29.39 -6.47 10.06
N ASP A 197 30.21 -7.29 9.41
CA ASP A 197 30.89 -6.92 8.17
C ASP A 197 29.90 -6.93 7.01
N VAL A 198 29.94 -5.89 6.18
CA VAL A 198 29.07 -5.73 5.00
C VAL A 198 29.95 -5.62 3.76
N LEU A 199 29.77 -6.53 2.81
CA LEU A 199 30.38 -6.48 1.50
C LEU A 199 29.31 -6.23 0.44
N ASN A 200 29.27 -5.00 -0.08
CA ASN A 200 28.46 -4.67 -1.25
C ASN A 200 29.26 -4.99 -2.50
N THR A 201 28.66 -5.71 -3.45
CA THR A 201 29.25 -6.00 -4.76
C THR A 201 28.27 -5.60 -5.85
N CYS A 202 28.71 -4.83 -6.84
CA CYS A 202 27.90 -4.49 -7.99
C CYS A 202 28.62 -4.77 -9.32
N LYS A 203 27.86 -5.18 -10.33
CA LYS A 203 28.30 -5.20 -11.74
C LYS A 203 28.14 -3.80 -12.33
N LEU A 204 29.14 -3.29 -13.04
CA LEU A 204 29.07 -1.93 -13.62
C LEU A 204 28.06 -1.87 -14.79
N LYS A 205 27.29 -0.77 -14.87
CA LYS A 205 26.35 -0.54 -15.99
C LYS A 205 27.05 -0.50 -17.35
N ALA A 206 28.23 0.12 -17.41
CA ALA A 206 29.01 0.28 -18.64
C ALA A 206 29.64 -1.03 -19.11
N ASN A 207 29.98 -1.93 -18.17
CA ASN A 207 30.57 -3.22 -18.45
C ASN A 207 30.20 -4.23 -17.35
N PRO A 208 29.14 -5.04 -17.54
CA PRO A 208 28.68 -5.98 -16.52
C PRO A 208 29.66 -7.11 -16.15
N ALA A 209 30.74 -7.29 -16.92
CA ALA A 209 31.82 -8.23 -16.58
C ALA A 209 32.77 -7.67 -15.49
N GLU A 210 32.74 -6.36 -15.25
CA GLU A 210 33.54 -5.70 -14.23
C GLU A 210 32.75 -5.54 -12.92
N LEU A 211 33.41 -5.89 -11.82
CA LEU A 211 32.83 -5.83 -10.47
C LEU A 211 33.43 -4.67 -9.69
N GLN A 212 32.56 -3.91 -9.02
CA GLN A 212 32.95 -2.93 -8.01
C GLN A 212 32.49 -3.41 -6.63
N GLN A 213 33.35 -3.23 -5.64
CA GLN A 213 33.07 -3.64 -4.26
C GLN A 213 33.23 -2.50 -3.28
N GLY A 214 32.32 -2.44 -2.30
CA GLY A 214 32.37 -1.53 -1.17
C GLY A 214 32.26 -2.31 0.13
N LYS A 215 33.13 -2.01 1.10
CA LYS A 215 33.09 -2.63 2.43
C LYS A 215 32.56 -1.64 3.47
N ALA A 216 31.78 -2.14 4.42
CA ALA A 216 31.32 -1.37 5.57
C ALA A 216 31.27 -2.26 6.82
N ILE A 217 31.21 -1.62 7.98
CA ILE A 217 31.01 -2.29 9.27
C ILE A 217 29.75 -1.71 9.89
N ALA A 218 28.78 -2.56 10.21
CA ALA A 218 27.57 -2.19 10.91
C ALA A 218 27.66 -2.53 12.41
N SER A 219 27.20 -1.61 13.25
CA SER A 219 27.07 -1.80 14.70
C SER A 219 25.61 -1.73 15.11
N ILE A 220 25.12 -2.74 15.82
CA ILE A 220 23.76 -2.78 16.37
C ILE A 220 23.61 -1.66 17.41
N LYS A 221 22.56 -0.84 17.28
CA LYS A 221 22.27 0.29 18.18
C LYS A 221 21.13 -0.02 19.14
N ASN A 222 20.13 -0.77 18.70
CA ASN A 222 19.10 -1.31 19.57
C ASN A 222 19.34 -2.82 19.74
N THR A 223 19.87 -3.23 20.89
CA THR A 223 20.15 -4.63 21.20
C THR A 223 18.93 -5.42 21.70
N GLU A 224 17.81 -4.75 21.97
CA GLU A 224 16.55 -5.43 22.33
C GLU A 224 15.88 -6.01 21.08
N THR A 225 15.93 -5.26 19.97
CA THR A 225 15.28 -5.65 18.71
C THR A 225 16.25 -6.07 17.62
N ASN A 226 17.52 -5.65 17.69
CA ASN A 226 18.54 -5.76 16.63
C ASN A 226 18.17 -5.08 15.30
N ALA A 227 17.07 -4.31 15.23
CA ALA A 227 16.54 -3.77 13.99
C ALA A 227 17.09 -2.38 13.60
N VAL A 228 17.85 -1.74 14.49
CA VAL A 228 18.46 -0.43 14.24
C VAL A 228 19.98 -0.56 14.35
N LEU A 229 20.67 -0.17 13.28
CA LEU A 229 22.12 -0.27 13.14
C LEU A 229 22.70 1.06 12.68
N SER A 230 23.99 1.24 12.91
CA SER A 230 24.77 2.30 12.29
C SER A 230 25.86 1.68 11.42
N VAL A 231 25.88 2.04 10.14
CA VAL A 231 26.79 1.50 9.14
C VAL A 231 27.91 2.49 8.88
N SER A 232 29.16 2.07 9.03
CA SER A 232 30.35 2.87 8.74
C SER A 232 31.04 2.31 7.50
N PHE A 233 31.07 3.07 6.41
CA PHE A 233 31.76 2.67 5.20
C PHE A 233 33.28 2.72 5.40
N VAL A 234 33.98 1.66 4.97
CA VAL A 234 35.44 1.58 5.03
C VAL A 234 36.00 2.43 3.89
N PRO A 235 36.84 3.45 4.16
CA PRO A 235 37.40 4.28 3.11
C PRO A 235 38.30 3.47 2.17
N PHE A 236 38.12 3.57 0.86
CA PHE A 236 39.16 3.22 -0.11
C PHE A 236 39.36 4.39 -1.09
N PHE A 237 40.58 4.93 -1.10
CA PHE A 237 41.08 6.17 -1.73
C PHE A 237 40.55 7.50 -1.16
N ASN A 238 41.46 8.27 -0.52
CA ASN A 238 41.40 9.68 -0.06
C ASN A 238 40.37 10.64 -0.72
N ARG A 239 39.07 10.40 -0.54
CA ARG A 239 37.99 11.39 -0.67
C ARG A 239 36.96 11.11 0.43
N PHE A 240 37.02 11.93 1.47
CA PHE A 240 36.01 12.19 2.50
C PHE A 240 35.08 11.04 2.95
N GLY A 241 35.23 10.64 4.23
CA GLY A 241 34.07 10.50 5.11
C GLY A 241 33.91 9.18 5.86
N LEU A 242 34.13 9.23 7.18
CA LEU A 242 33.42 8.40 8.16
C LEU A 242 31.93 8.77 8.12
N PHE A 243 31.22 8.44 7.04
CA PHE A 243 29.78 8.63 6.97
C PHE A 243 29.12 7.44 7.63
N GLY A 244 28.71 7.63 8.88
CA GLY A 244 27.80 6.73 9.57
C GLY A 244 26.41 6.88 8.95
N GLY A 245 25.89 5.81 8.34
CA GLY A 245 24.51 5.73 7.89
C GLY A 245 23.61 5.15 8.97
N ASP A 246 22.42 5.72 9.15
CA ASP A 246 21.33 5.07 9.89
C ASP A 246 20.78 3.94 9.03
N TYR A 247 20.73 2.72 9.57
CA TYR A 247 20.26 1.54 8.87
C TYR A 247 19.20 0.87 9.73
N ARG A 248 17.98 0.86 9.22
CA ARG A 248 16.80 0.33 9.92
C ARG A 248 16.19 -0.80 9.12
N ILE A 249 16.00 -1.93 9.77
CA ILE A 249 15.24 -3.06 9.24
C ILE A 249 13.76 -2.75 9.48
N LEU A 250 13.12 -2.22 8.45
CA LEU A 250 11.76 -1.67 8.51
C LEU A 250 10.74 -2.79 8.64
N GLU A 251 10.83 -3.76 7.75
CA GLU A 251 10.00 -4.95 7.73
C GLU A 251 10.80 -6.11 7.15
N LEU A 252 10.50 -7.33 7.59
CA LEU A 252 11.27 -8.52 7.29
C LEU A 252 10.30 -9.68 7.07
N GLY A 253 10.52 -10.44 5.99
CA GLY A 253 9.77 -11.68 5.73
C GLY A 253 10.00 -12.70 6.85
N ALA A 254 8.96 -13.49 7.16
CA ALA A 254 8.98 -14.40 8.30
C ALA A 254 10.11 -15.43 8.22
N ASP A 255 10.51 -15.81 7.00
CA ASP A 255 11.57 -16.77 6.71
C ASP A 255 12.87 -16.07 6.26
N TYR A 256 13.00 -14.76 6.49
CA TYR A 256 14.16 -13.95 6.11
C TYR A 256 14.41 -13.96 4.60
N GLU A 257 13.34 -14.09 3.81
CA GLU A 257 13.38 -14.25 2.37
C GLU A 257 13.40 -12.92 1.61
N TRP A 258 12.86 -11.85 2.21
CA TRP A 258 12.94 -10.47 1.76
C TRP A 258 13.05 -9.52 2.96
N VAL A 259 13.56 -8.30 2.74
CA VAL A 259 13.64 -7.24 3.75
C VAL A 259 13.45 -5.87 3.10
N MET A 260 12.74 -4.98 3.79
CA MET A 260 12.75 -3.55 3.53
C MET A 260 13.69 -2.85 4.51
N VAL A 261 14.57 -2.01 3.99
CA VAL A 261 15.57 -1.29 4.76
C VAL A 261 15.49 0.19 4.42
N GLY A 262 15.68 1.07 5.40
CA GLY A 262 15.80 2.50 5.17
C GLY A 262 16.46 3.23 6.34
N ASP A 263 16.23 4.53 6.41
CA ASP A 263 16.70 5.41 7.47
C ASP A 263 15.57 6.26 8.07
N ALA A 264 15.77 6.83 9.26
CA ALA A 264 14.78 7.65 9.95
C ALA A 264 14.28 8.85 9.13
N LYS A 265 15.15 9.45 8.30
CA LYS A 265 14.82 10.64 7.50
C LYS A 265 14.19 10.29 6.15
N ARG A 266 14.13 9.00 5.79
CA ARG A 266 13.58 8.50 4.53
C ARG A 266 14.31 9.04 3.30
N GLU A 267 15.61 9.30 3.46
CA GLU A 267 16.50 9.70 2.38
C GLU A 267 16.98 8.48 1.59
N PHE A 268 17.00 7.31 2.24
CA PHE A 268 17.47 6.06 1.68
C PHE A 268 16.48 4.92 1.93
N PHE A 269 16.34 4.05 0.93
CA PHE A 269 15.44 2.90 0.99
C PHE A 269 15.95 1.79 0.06
N TRP A 270 15.82 0.54 0.50
CA TRP A 270 16.11 -0.66 -0.27
C TRP A 270 15.08 -1.77 -0.01
N ILE A 271 14.80 -2.54 -1.05
CA ILE A 271 14.17 -3.86 -0.96
C ILE A 271 15.25 -4.86 -1.33
N LEU A 272 15.55 -5.79 -0.43
CA LEU A 272 16.49 -6.87 -0.67
C LEU A 272 15.78 -8.22 -0.57
N ALA A 273 16.29 -9.23 -1.27
CA ALA A 273 15.78 -10.60 -1.20
C ALA A 273 16.89 -11.64 -1.21
N ARG A 274 16.60 -12.86 -0.75
CA ARG A 274 17.54 -13.99 -0.77
C ARG A 274 17.76 -14.57 -2.17
N THR A 275 16.86 -14.27 -3.10
CA THR A 275 16.94 -14.63 -4.51
C THR A 275 17.10 -13.39 -5.37
N ALA A 276 17.71 -13.54 -6.55
CA ALA A 276 17.92 -12.42 -7.49
C ALA A 276 16.60 -11.86 -8.07
N GLU A 277 15.53 -12.64 -8.00
CA GLU A 277 14.19 -12.27 -8.44
C GLU A 277 13.21 -12.33 -7.27
N LEU A 278 12.24 -11.43 -7.28
CA LEU A 278 11.13 -11.37 -6.35
C LEU A 278 9.83 -11.41 -7.16
N ASP A 279 8.82 -12.11 -6.66
CA ASP A 279 7.49 -12.11 -7.28
C ASP A 279 6.98 -10.67 -7.46
N GLU A 280 6.45 -10.35 -8.65
CA GLU A 280 6.03 -8.98 -8.98
C GLU A 280 4.88 -8.49 -8.09
N THR A 281 3.99 -9.40 -7.68
CA THR A 281 2.88 -9.05 -6.78
C THR A 281 3.43 -8.68 -5.41
N LEU A 282 4.38 -9.47 -4.90
CA LEU A 282 5.07 -9.17 -3.65
C LEU A 282 5.88 -7.87 -3.74
N TYR A 283 6.61 -7.62 -4.84
CA TYR A 283 7.37 -6.39 -5.03
C TYR A 283 6.48 -5.14 -4.94
N GLU A 284 5.33 -5.13 -5.62
CA GLU A 284 4.38 -4.02 -5.54
C GLU A 284 3.71 -3.92 -4.16
N ASP A 285 3.53 -5.04 -3.46
CA ASP A 285 3.04 -5.07 -2.07
C ASP A 285 4.04 -4.45 -1.09
N LEU A 286 5.35 -4.74 -1.22
CA LEU A 286 6.39 -4.12 -0.41
C LEU A 286 6.49 -2.61 -0.67
N LYS A 287 6.40 -2.18 -1.92
CA LYS A 287 6.34 -0.74 -2.26
C LYS A 287 5.12 -0.06 -1.64
N ALA A 288 3.99 -0.76 -1.59
CA ALA A 288 2.78 -0.28 -0.93
C ALA A 288 2.97 -0.16 0.58
N ARG A 289 3.56 -1.17 1.23
CA ARG A 289 3.91 -1.14 2.67
C ARG A 289 4.90 -0.03 3.02
N ALA A 290 5.87 0.26 2.16
CA ALA A 290 6.80 1.37 2.36
C ALA A 290 6.07 2.72 2.53
N ARG A 291 4.92 2.92 1.86
CA ARG A 291 4.10 4.13 2.04
C ARG A 291 3.54 4.28 3.46
N LEU A 292 3.15 3.18 4.11
CA LEU A 292 2.68 3.20 5.50
C LEU A 292 3.75 3.73 6.47
N LEU A 293 5.01 3.54 6.10
CA LEU A 293 6.17 4.00 6.86
C LEU A 293 6.60 5.42 6.48
N GLY A 294 5.89 6.06 5.53
CA GLY A 294 6.15 7.41 5.03
C GLY A 294 7.13 7.49 3.85
N TYR A 295 7.54 6.36 3.27
CA TYR A 295 8.40 6.35 2.09
C TYR A 295 7.57 6.59 0.82
N ASP A 296 8.02 7.51 -0.02
CA ASP A 296 7.50 7.73 -1.37
C ASP A 296 7.85 6.58 -2.31
N SER A 297 6.89 5.67 -2.50
CA SER A 297 7.11 4.49 -3.33
C SER A 297 7.37 4.79 -4.81
N SER A 298 7.06 5.99 -5.30
CA SER A 298 7.33 6.39 -6.69
C SER A 298 8.82 6.58 -6.96
N LYS A 299 9.62 6.80 -5.91
CA LYS A 299 11.07 6.89 -5.96
C LYS A 299 11.77 5.54 -5.92
N ILE A 300 11.03 4.45 -5.66
CA ILE A 300 11.59 3.09 -5.62
C ILE A 300 11.84 2.62 -7.05
N LEU A 301 13.12 2.65 -7.44
CA LEU A 301 13.60 2.14 -8.70
C LEU A 301 13.80 0.63 -8.58
N LYS A 302 13.28 -0.13 -9.56
CA LYS A 302 13.55 -1.57 -9.65
C LYS A 302 14.99 -1.77 -10.12
N SER A 303 15.74 -2.59 -9.39
CA SER A 303 17.13 -2.89 -9.72
C SER A 303 17.22 -3.95 -10.82
N PRO A 304 18.27 -3.93 -11.67
CA PRO A 304 18.50 -4.99 -12.64
C PRO A 304 18.74 -6.34 -11.94
N THR A 305 18.08 -7.40 -12.42
CA THR A 305 18.24 -8.77 -11.89
C THR A 305 19.69 -9.22 -11.98
N TRP A 306 20.20 -9.81 -10.90
CA TRP A 306 21.51 -10.48 -10.89
C TRP A 306 21.45 -11.76 -11.74
N GLN A 307 22.20 -11.77 -12.85
CA GLN A 307 22.40 -12.94 -13.71
C GLN A 307 23.86 -13.35 -13.61
N ASP A 308 24.16 -14.64 -13.52
CA ASP A 308 25.53 -15.14 -13.42
C ASP A 308 26.32 -14.96 -14.72
#